data_AF-A0A1J5J2H8-F1
#
_entry.id   AF-A0A1J5J2H8-F1
#
_cell.length_a   1.000
_cell.length_b   1.000
_cell.length_c   1.000
_cell.angle_alpha   90.00
_cell.angle_beta   90.00
_cell.angle_gamma   90.00
#
_symmetry.space_group_name_H-M   'P 1'
#
loop_
_entity.id
_entity.type
_entity.pdbx_description
1 polymer ?
#
loop_
_entity_poly.entity_id
_entity_poly.type
_entity_poly.pdbx_seq_one_letter_code
_entity_poly.pdbx_strand_id
1 'polypeptide(L)'
;MDVDDLLMEQLETISIEDHLSLDEVIINMKRRPGFLAIQKWLVIYNFIVHPRPLSQIAMDTSLSAATVYRILVDYNRFGPEAFDVNRTRPVHAVAS
;
A
#
# COMPACT_ATOMS: atom_id res chain seq x y z
N MET A 1 -24.35 11.27 5.85
CA MET A 1 -23.01 11.10 5.28
C MET A 1 -22.43 9.91 6.02
N ASP A 2 -22.37 8.77 5.35
CA ASP A 2 -22.01 7.51 5.98
C ASP A 2 -20.51 7.48 6.30
N VAL A 3 -20.10 6.68 7.28
CA VAL A 3 -18.67 6.52 7.63
C VAL A 3 -17.89 5.99 6.41
N ASP A 4 -18.54 5.15 5.61
CA ASP A 4 -18.01 4.67 4.34
C ASP A 4 -17.84 5.80 3.32
N ASP A 5 -18.74 6.80 3.28
CA ASP A 5 -18.61 7.97 2.40
C ASP A 5 -17.46 8.89 2.84
N LEU A 6 -17.31 9.15 4.15
CA LEU A 6 -16.21 9.97 4.69
C LEU A 6 -14.85 9.29 4.45
N LEU A 7 -14.81 7.97 4.56
CA LEU A 7 -13.64 7.18 4.16
C LEU A 7 -13.44 7.29 2.65
N MET A 8 -14.46 7.11 1.80
CA MET A 8 -14.33 7.26 0.34
C MET A 8 -13.76 8.61 -0.08
N GLU A 9 -14.16 9.69 0.56
CA GLU A 9 -13.68 11.05 0.27
C GLU A 9 -12.20 11.24 0.70
N GLN A 10 -11.78 10.67 1.83
CA GLN A 10 -10.35 10.66 2.21
C GLN A 10 -9.50 9.70 1.36
N LEU A 11 -10.12 8.68 0.77
CA LEU A 11 -9.47 7.69 -0.10
C LEU A 11 -9.18 8.26 -1.51
N GLU A 12 -9.77 9.39 -1.91
CA GLU A 12 -9.55 10.02 -3.23
C GLU A 12 -8.25 10.84 -3.33
N THR A 13 -7.62 11.22 -2.23
CA THR A 13 -6.52 12.20 -2.24
C THR A 13 -5.14 11.66 -1.87
N ILE A 14 -4.97 10.34 -1.72
CA ILE A 14 -3.65 9.78 -1.41
C ILE A 14 -2.74 9.93 -2.63
N SER A 15 -1.55 10.51 -2.45
CA SER A 15 -0.44 10.45 -3.42
C SER A 15 0.59 9.47 -2.91
N ILE A 16 1.37 8.85 -3.80
CA ILE A 16 2.47 7.98 -3.39
C ILE A 16 3.79 8.77 -3.39
N GLU A 17 4.62 8.57 -2.37
CA GLU A 17 5.97 9.15 -2.32
C GLU A 17 6.93 8.34 -3.21
N ASP A 18 7.88 9.04 -3.84
CA ASP A 18 8.88 8.48 -4.76
C ASP A 18 10.00 7.75 -4.02
N HIS A 19 9.65 6.68 -3.30
CA HIS A 19 10.62 5.82 -2.60
C HIS A 19 11.38 4.89 -3.55
N LEU A 20 10.74 4.45 -4.63
CA LEU A 20 11.33 3.58 -5.65
C LEU A 20 10.88 3.98 -7.05
N SER A 21 11.74 3.71 -8.04
CA SER A 21 11.34 3.70 -9.44
C SER A 21 10.38 2.55 -9.75
N LEU A 22 9.64 2.67 -10.86
CA LEU A 22 8.75 1.61 -11.34
C LEU A 22 9.49 0.27 -11.55
N ASP A 23 10.70 0.31 -12.09
CA ASP A 23 11.52 -0.89 -12.32
C ASP A 23 11.87 -1.59 -11.00
N GLU A 24 12.22 -0.84 -9.96
CA GLU A 24 12.52 -1.39 -8.64
C GLU A 24 11.29 -2.00 -7.96
N VAL A 25 10.11 -1.43 -8.18
CA VAL A 25 8.82 -2.01 -7.75
C VAL A 25 8.59 -3.37 -8.44
N ILE A 26 8.82 -3.44 -9.75
CA ILE A 26 8.69 -4.69 -10.52
C ILE A 26 9.70 -5.75 -10.03
N ILE A 27 10.93 -5.34 -9.75
CA ILE A 27 11.97 -6.24 -9.20
C ILE A 27 11.53 -6.80 -7.84
N ASN A 28 11.02 -5.96 -6.94
CA ASN A 28 10.56 -6.40 -5.63
C ASN A 28 9.36 -7.35 -5.72
N MET A 29 8.41 -7.07 -6.62
CA MET A 29 7.25 -7.94 -6.88
C MET A 29 7.68 -9.35 -7.33
N LYS A 30 8.74 -9.46 -8.15
CA LYS A 30 9.25 -10.75 -8.63
C LYS A 30 10.12 -11.50 -7.61
N ARG A 31 10.84 -10.77 -6.75
CA ARG A 31 11.82 -11.36 -5.83
C ARG A 31 11.24 -11.90 -4.53
N ARG A 32 10.12 -11.36 -4.03
CA ARG A 32 9.56 -11.75 -2.74
C ARG A 32 8.48 -12.82 -2.91
N PRO A 33 8.75 -14.10 -2.56
CA PRO A 33 7.73 -15.14 -2.63
C PRO A 33 6.65 -14.91 -1.55
N GLY A 34 5.40 -15.16 -1.90
CA GLY A 34 4.26 -15.09 -0.99
C GLY A 34 3.13 -14.24 -1.55
N PHE A 35 1.92 -14.80 -1.56
CA PHE A 35 0.74 -14.17 -2.15
C PHE A 35 0.51 -12.74 -1.63
N LEU A 36 0.55 -12.56 -0.30
CA LEU A 36 0.31 -11.26 0.31
C LEU A 36 1.41 -10.24 0.00
N ALA A 37 2.67 -10.68 -0.09
CA ALA A 37 3.77 -9.80 -0.47
C ALA A 37 3.62 -9.32 -1.92
N ILE A 38 3.23 -10.23 -2.83
CA ILE A 38 2.95 -9.90 -4.23
C ILE A 38 1.80 -8.90 -4.33
N GLN A 39 0.69 -9.12 -3.60
CA GLN A 39 -0.46 -8.19 -3.64
C GLN A 39 -0.10 -6.78 -3.16
N LYS A 40 0.72 -6.65 -2.11
CA LYS A 40 1.21 -5.35 -1.64
C LYS A 40 2.00 -4.61 -2.72
N TRP A 41 2.90 -5.30 -3.40
CA TRP A 41 3.65 -4.71 -4.52
C TRP A 41 2.77 -4.39 -5.73
N LEU A 42 1.75 -5.21 -5.99
CA LEU A 42 0.80 -4.99 -7.07
C LEU A 42 -0.05 -3.73 -6.83
N VAL A 43 -0.38 -3.41 -5.57
CA VAL A 43 -1.03 -2.14 -5.21
C VAL A 43 -0.15 -0.96 -5.57
N ILE A 44 1.13 -0.97 -5.16
CA ILE A 44 2.09 0.12 -5.47
C ILE A 44 2.27 0.27 -6.98
N TYR A 45 2.43 -0.84 -7.70
CA TYR A 45 2.55 -0.86 -9.16
C TYR A 45 1.32 -0.24 -9.84
N ASN A 46 0.11 -0.65 -9.47
CA ASN A 46 -1.12 -0.12 -10.08
C ASN A 46 -1.26 1.37 -9.81
N PHE A 47 -0.91 1.82 -8.60
CA PHE A 47 -1.00 3.23 -8.25
C PHE A 47 -0.03 4.10 -9.07
N ILE A 48 1.20 3.63 -9.30
CA ILE A 48 2.20 4.36 -10.10
C ILE A 48 1.85 4.38 -11.59
N VAL A 49 1.49 3.22 -12.16
CA VAL A 49 1.27 3.08 -13.61
C VAL A 49 -0.06 3.66 -14.06
N HIS A 50 -1.10 3.49 -13.23
CA HIS A 50 -2.44 3.91 -13.58
C HIS A 50 -3.22 4.29 -12.31
N PRO A 51 -3.00 5.51 -11.77
CA PRO A 51 -3.74 6.00 -10.61
C PRO A 51 -5.25 5.84 -10.83
N ARG A 52 -5.91 5.11 -9.94
CA ARG A 52 -7.37 4.83 -9.97
C ARG A 52 -7.91 4.94 -8.55
N PRO A 53 -9.24 5.11 -8.40
CA PRO A 53 -9.89 5.00 -7.10
C PRO A 53 -9.49 3.69 -6.41
N LEU A 54 -9.26 3.75 -5.10
CA LEU A 54 -8.74 2.61 -4.34
C LEU A 54 -9.69 1.40 -4.39
N SER A 55 -10.99 1.61 -4.59
CA SER A 55 -11.99 0.57 -4.81
C SER A 55 -11.74 -0.26 -6.08
N GLN A 56 -11.24 0.37 -7.15
CA GLN A 56 -10.89 -0.34 -8.39
C GLN A 56 -9.60 -1.15 -8.20
N ILE A 57 -8.59 -0.56 -7.56
CA ILE A 57 -7.34 -1.27 -7.23
C ILE A 57 -7.64 -2.47 -6.32
N ALA A 58 -8.54 -2.30 -5.36
CA ALA A 58 -8.98 -3.37 -4.46
C ALA A 58 -9.59 -4.55 -5.22
N MET A 59 -10.43 -4.28 -6.23
CA MET A 59 -11.02 -5.30 -7.10
C MET A 59 -9.94 -6.07 -7.88
N ASP A 60 -8.97 -5.36 -8.48
CA ASP A 60 -7.91 -5.96 -9.29
C ASP A 60 -6.88 -6.76 -8.45
N THR A 61 -6.77 -6.46 -7.16
CA THR A 61 -5.81 -7.09 -6.22
C THR A 61 -6.45 -8.09 -5.25
N SER A 62 -7.76 -8.33 -5.36
CA SER A 62 -8.52 -9.16 -4.41
C SER A 62 -8.35 -8.70 -2.94
N LEU A 63 -8.26 -7.39 -2.72
CA LEU A 63 -8.16 -6.75 -1.40
C LEU A 63 -9.41 -5.91 -1.09
N SER A 64 -9.52 -5.40 0.13
CA SER A 64 -10.48 -4.33 0.45
C SER A 64 -9.86 -2.96 0.21
N ALA A 65 -10.68 -1.94 -0.09
CA ALA A 65 -10.22 -0.55 -0.25
C ALA A 65 -9.47 -0.05 1.00
N ALA A 66 -9.95 -0.39 2.20
CA ALA A 66 -9.25 -0.08 3.45
C ALA A 66 -7.87 -0.74 3.56
N THR A 67 -7.69 -1.94 2.99
CA THR A 67 -6.39 -2.61 2.95
C THR A 67 -5.46 -1.93 1.96
N VAL A 68 -5.96 -1.57 0.77
CA VAL A 68 -5.21 -0.81 -0.24
C VAL A 68 -4.71 0.52 0.35
N TYR A 69 -5.59 1.27 1.01
CA TYR A 69 -5.22 2.52 1.66
C TYR A 69 -4.14 2.34 2.71
N ARG A 70 -4.27 1.33 3.59
CA ARG A 70 -3.26 1.06 4.62
C ARG A 70 -1.91 0.69 4.00
N ILE A 71 -1.90 -0.07 2.90
CA ILE A 71 -0.67 -0.38 2.16
C ILE A 71 0.00 0.89 1.65
N LEU A 72 -0.76 1.82 1.07
CA LEU A 72 -0.23 3.09 0.56
C LEU A 72 0.29 3.99 1.68
N VAL A 73 -0.45 4.11 2.80
CA VAL A 73 -0.02 4.86 3.98
C VAL A 73 1.27 4.28 4.58
N ASP A 74 1.34 2.96 4.73
CA ASP A 74 2.53 2.30 5.26
C ASP A 74 3.73 2.48 4.32
N TYR A 75 3.50 2.38 3.01
CA TYR A 75 4.55 2.59 2.00
C TYR A 75 5.04 4.04 1.96
N ASN A 76 4.15 5.03 1.99
CA ASN A 76 4.56 6.44 2.07
C ASN A 76 5.40 6.71 3.33
N ARG A 77 5.02 6.10 4.45
CA ARG A 77 5.71 6.35 5.72
C ARG A 77 7.07 5.65 5.83
N PHE A 78 7.22 4.47 5.21
CA PHE A 78 8.34 3.58 5.48
C PHE A 78 9.01 3.04 4.24
N GLY A 79 8.59 3.44 3.04
CA GLY A 79 9.12 2.91 1.79
C GLY A 79 9.00 1.37 1.68
N PRO A 80 9.93 0.72 0.98
CA PRO A 80 9.99 -0.74 0.80
C PRO A 80 10.03 -1.54 2.11
N GLU A 81 10.53 -0.95 3.20
CA GLU A 81 10.61 -1.56 4.52
C GLU A 81 9.24 -1.83 5.12
N ALA A 82 8.19 -1.15 4.64
CA ALA A 82 6.80 -1.44 5.00
C ALA A 82 6.40 -2.90 4.76
N PHE A 83 7.05 -3.56 3.80
CA PHE A 83 6.72 -4.93 3.37
C PHE A 83 7.78 -5.96 3.78
N ASP A 84 8.72 -5.59 4.64
CA ASP A 84 9.66 -6.53 5.21
C ASP A 84 9.00 -7.37 6.31
N VAL A 85 9.09 -8.69 6.17
CA VAL A 85 8.47 -9.67 7.08
C VAL A 85 9.17 -9.70 8.44
N ASN A 86 10.39 -9.17 8.55
CA ASN A 86 11.14 -9.08 9.80
C ASN A 86 10.84 -7.83 10.64
N ARG A 87 9.92 -6.95 10.20
CA ARG A 87 9.44 -5.87 11.05
C ARG A 87 8.41 -6.42 12.02
N THR A 88 8.87 -7.05 13.10
CA THR A 88 8.08 -7.06 14.33
C THR A 88 7.72 -5.61 14.63
N ARG A 89 6.42 -5.32 14.76
CA ARG A 89 5.97 -4.00 15.24
C ARG A 89 6.82 -3.65 16.46
N PRO A 90 7.40 -2.45 16.57
CA PRO A 90 7.98 -2.03 17.83
C PRO A 90 6.85 -2.13 18.86
N VAL A 91 7.01 -3.02 19.85
CA VAL A 91 6.02 -3.25 20.91
C VAL A 91 5.94 -2.03 21.84
N HIS A 92 6.81 -1.04 21.68
CA HIS A 92 6.95 0.08 22.59
C HIS A 92 7.29 1.38 21.85
N ALA A 93 6.26 2.09 21.41
CA ALA A 93 6.28 3.54 21.56
C ALA A 93 5.70 3.85 22.95
N VAL A 94 6.47 3.55 24.00
CA VAL A 94 6.27 4.23 25.29
C VAL A 94 6.79 5.64 25.09
N ALA A 95 5.89 6.60 25.23
CA ALA A 95 6.22 8.01 25.33
C ALA A 95 7.30 8.20 26.41
N SER A 96 8.33 8.96 26.04
CA SER A 96 9.19 9.68 27.01
C SER A 96 8.55 11.02 27.33
#